data_AF-A0A4S2MA12-F1
#
_entry.id   AF-A0A4S2MA12-F1
#
_cell.length_a   1.000
_cell.length_b   1.000
_cell.length_c   1.000
_cell.angle_alpha   90.00
_cell.angle_beta   90.00
_cell.angle_gamma   90.00
#
_symmetry.space_group_name_H-M   'P 1'
#
loop_
_entity.id
_entity.type
_entity.pdbx_description
1 polymer ?
#
loop_
_entity_poly.entity_id
_entity_poly.type
_entity_poly.pdbx_seq_one_letter_code
_entity_poly.pdbx_strand_id
1 'polypeptide(L)'
;MALVGTRKKFPLGGDIHSMSLTEIKSNVTSINSMATSLKFENFMYQRQVVKLGLDSEVDQALALVTSGQHTIRIRRTSGTLEQTRYVRLNGEYKCMIAREYLDEMARDSAETNRICESIVSNYKITMEDLDLSMKYLKKQRHRLQQRVVPLLQHREKTMEAHHAFMHFYNIVLKDMDAVTEKLRITNKNLLKRLDSIRQFLKERARSNIMIQAVDFEEQRIRVVQASMRMLELKNLIAVRKAVAARLTLNLEKLKSTLSKELCASQKMNKRLFMTSVHNKHLSSAIEQYREVGLPYHLHLSAAAATTTSSSSTFFPSSSSVSKSGKTRGSQITSDPWVFLLVSQELGRENNEVRANERRHAKNAYEQHRRLWSSTKRGL
;
A
#
# COMPACT_ATOMS: atom_id res chain seq x y z
N MET A 1 -26.45 -0.83 -3.94
CA MET A 1 -27.93 -0.82 -4.03
C MET A 1 -28.38 -2.26 -4.12
N ALA A 2 -28.95 -2.80 -3.04
CA ALA A 2 -29.44 -4.17 -2.97
C ALA A 2 -30.93 -4.19 -3.39
N LEU A 3 -31.23 -4.74 -4.57
CA LEU A 3 -32.59 -5.13 -4.95
C LEU A 3 -32.77 -6.62 -4.63
N VAL A 4 -32.93 -6.95 -3.35
CA VAL A 4 -33.42 -8.28 -2.94
C VAL A 4 -34.95 -8.23 -2.99
N GLY A 5 -35.50 -8.29 -4.20
CA GLY A 5 -36.91 -8.52 -4.43
C GLY A 5 -37.19 -10.02 -4.41
N THR A 6 -38.07 -10.48 -3.54
CA THR A 6 -38.52 -11.88 -3.46
C THR A 6 -39.10 -12.32 -4.81
N ARG A 7 -38.32 -13.03 -5.63
CA ARG A 7 -38.78 -13.61 -6.91
C ARG A 7 -39.74 -14.75 -6.60
N LYS A 8 -41.04 -14.46 -6.60
CA LYS A 8 -42.12 -15.45 -6.41
C LYS A 8 -42.15 -16.36 -7.65
N LYS A 9 -41.91 -17.66 -7.48
CA LYS A 9 -42.13 -18.65 -8.55
C LYS A 9 -43.63 -18.88 -8.68
N PHE A 10 -44.20 -18.56 -9.83
CA PHE A 10 -45.60 -18.84 -10.11
C PHE A 10 -45.75 -20.32 -10.51
N PRO A 11 -46.61 -21.10 -9.85
CA PRO A 11 -46.89 -22.46 -10.27
C PRO A 11 -47.59 -22.43 -11.64
N LEU A 12 -46.94 -23.00 -12.65
CA LEU A 12 -47.55 -23.20 -13.96
C LEU A 12 -48.55 -24.37 -13.83
N GLY A 13 -49.83 -24.04 -13.63
CA GLY A 13 -50.92 -25.03 -13.60
C GLY A 13 -52.02 -24.85 -12.55
N GLY A 14 -52.00 -23.79 -11.73
CA GLY A 14 -53.11 -23.48 -10.81
C GLY A 14 -54.26 -22.74 -11.52
N ASP A 15 -55.51 -23.04 -11.13
CA ASP A 15 -56.77 -22.55 -11.73
C ASP A 15 -56.80 -21.03 -12.00
N ILE A 16 -56.36 -20.63 -13.20
CA ILE A 16 -56.52 -19.27 -13.74
C ILE A 16 -58.02 -18.90 -13.78
N HIS A 17 -58.89 -19.90 -13.91
CA HIS A 17 -60.34 -19.75 -13.93
C HIS A 17 -60.94 -19.27 -12.61
N SER A 18 -60.23 -19.37 -11.49
CA SER A 18 -60.68 -18.91 -10.17
C SER A 18 -60.27 -17.47 -9.85
N MET A 19 -59.42 -16.85 -10.68
CA MET A 19 -58.86 -15.53 -10.40
C MET A 19 -59.74 -14.41 -10.96
N SER A 20 -59.91 -13.33 -10.20
CA SER A 20 -60.64 -12.16 -10.69
C SER A 20 -59.89 -11.47 -11.85
N LEU A 21 -60.63 -10.86 -12.77
CA LEU A 21 -60.04 -10.15 -13.92
C LEU A 21 -59.04 -9.05 -13.48
N THR A 22 -59.26 -8.44 -12.32
CA THR A 22 -58.37 -7.46 -11.70
C THR A 22 -57.06 -8.06 -11.22
N GLU A 23 -57.08 -9.25 -10.63
CA GLU A 23 -55.87 -9.96 -10.20
C GLU A 23 -55.06 -10.47 -11.39
N ILE A 24 -55.72 -10.95 -12.45
CA ILE A 24 -55.05 -11.35 -13.68
C ILE A 24 -54.34 -10.15 -14.31
N LYS A 25 -55.00 -8.99 -14.41
CA LYS A 25 -54.38 -7.76 -14.94
C LYS A 25 -53.19 -7.32 -14.09
N SER A 26 -53.32 -7.34 -12.76
CA SER A 26 -52.21 -7.03 -11.83
C SER A 26 -51.02 -7.98 -12.04
N ASN A 27 -51.26 -9.30 -12.12
CA ASN A 27 -50.21 -10.28 -12.34
C ASN A 27 -49.54 -10.11 -13.70
N VAL A 28 -50.29 -9.84 -14.77
CA VAL A 28 -49.73 -9.56 -16.11
C VAL A 28 -48.82 -8.33 -16.07
N THR A 29 -49.24 -7.25 -15.39
CA THR A 29 -48.39 -6.06 -15.26
C THR A 29 -47.13 -6.32 -14.44
N SER A 30 -47.23 -7.13 -13.38
CA SER A 30 -46.08 -7.54 -12.58
C SER A 30 -45.13 -8.47 -13.34
N ILE A 31 -45.66 -9.38 -14.16
CA ILE A 31 -44.84 -10.27 -14.99
C ILE A 31 -44.12 -9.47 -16.06
N ASN A 32 -44.80 -8.52 -16.70
CA ASN A 32 -44.20 -7.65 -17.70
C ASN A 32 -43.10 -6.77 -17.09
N SER A 33 -43.30 -6.19 -15.90
CA SER A 33 -42.24 -5.42 -15.23
C SER A 33 -41.03 -6.29 -14.88
N MET A 34 -41.24 -7.51 -14.35
CA MET A 34 -40.16 -8.46 -14.09
C MET A 34 -39.43 -8.87 -15.36
N ALA A 35 -40.15 -9.13 -16.46
CA ALA A 35 -39.56 -9.47 -17.74
C ALA A 35 -38.70 -8.33 -18.30
N THR A 36 -39.14 -7.06 -18.17
CA THR A 36 -38.32 -5.90 -18.57
C THR A 36 -37.07 -5.75 -17.71
N SER A 37 -37.17 -5.96 -16.39
CA SER A 37 -36.02 -5.94 -15.49
C SER A 37 -35.01 -7.03 -15.83
N LEU A 38 -35.47 -8.25 -16.12
CA LEU A 38 -34.61 -9.37 -16.51
C LEU A 38 -33.93 -9.13 -17.87
N LYS A 39 -34.63 -8.53 -18.84
CA LYS A 39 -34.03 -8.15 -20.13
C LYS A 39 -32.90 -7.14 -19.93
N PHE A 40 -33.10 -6.15 -19.07
CA PHE A 40 -32.07 -5.16 -18.75
C PHE A 40 -30.87 -5.79 -18.00
N GLU A 41 -31.14 -6.65 -17.03
CA GLU A 41 -30.11 -7.37 -16.29
C GLU A 41 -29.27 -8.27 -17.21
N ASN A 42 -29.91 -9.04 -18.10
CA ASN A 42 -29.23 -9.84 -19.12
C ASN A 42 -28.40 -8.98 -20.08
N PHE A 43 -28.91 -7.83 -20.51
CA PHE A 43 -28.15 -6.88 -21.34
C PHE A 43 -26.87 -6.39 -20.63
N MET A 44 -26.95 -6.08 -19.34
CA MET A 44 -25.80 -5.66 -18.55
C MET A 44 -24.76 -6.77 -18.40
N TYR A 45 -25.20 -8.02 -18.19
CA TYR A 45 -24.30 -9.18 -18.14
C TYR A 45 -23.64 -9.44 -19.49
N GLN A 46 -24.40 -9.40 -20.58
CA GLN A 46 -23.88 -9.60 -21.94
C GLN A 46 -22.81 -8.56 -22.30
N ARG A 47 -23.02 -7.30 -21.91
CA ARG A 47 -22.01 -6.23 -22.07
C ARG A 47 -20.73 -6.51 -21.28
N GLN A 48 -20.82 -7.11 -20.09
CA GLN A 48 -19.65 -7.48 -19.30
C GLN A 48 -18.90 -8.67 -19.89
N VAL A 49 -19.62 -9.68 -20.40
CA VAL A 49 -19.04 -10.86 -21.08
C VAL A 49 -18.22 -10.43 -22.30
N VAL A 50 -18.77 -9.56 -23.16
CA VAL A 50 -18.06 -9.02 -24.33
C VAL A 50 -16.84 -8.20 -23.92
N LYS A 51 -16.93 -7.38 -22.87
CA LYS A 51 -15.81 -6.56 -22.37
C LYS A 51 -14.65 -7.42 -21.85
N LEU A 52 -14.96 -8.59 -21.29
CA LEU A 52 -13.98 -9.54 -20.76
C LEU A 52 -13.49 -10.54 -21.81
N GLY A 53 -14.06 -10.53 -23.03
CA GLY A 53 -13.67 -11.42 -24.11
C GLY A 53 -14.05 -12.90 -23.87
N LEU A 54 -15.05 -13.14 -23.03
CA LEU A 54 -15.45 -14.48 -22.59
C LEU A 54 -16.50 -15.14 -23.49
N ASP A 55 -16.76 -14.58 -24.67
CA ASP A 55 -17.82 -15.03 -25.58
C ASP A 55 -17.64 -16.53 -25.94
N SER A 56 -16.40 -16.98 -26.17
CA SER A 56 -16.07 -18.39 -26.43
C SER A 56 -16.30 -19.32 -25.23
N GLU A 57 -16.18 -18.82 -24.01
CA GLU A 57 -16.33 -19.62 -22.79
C GLU A 57 -17.79 -19.70 -22.36
N VAL A 58 -18.55 -18.63 -22.58
CA VAL A 58 -20.00 -18.62 -22.38
C VAL A 58 -20.71 -19.51 -23.40
N ASP A 59 -20.29 -19.51 -24.66
CA ASP A 59 -20.82 -20.43 -25.67
C ASP A 59 -20.46 -21.89 -25.38
N GLN A 60 -19.25 -22.15 -24.84
CA GLN A 60 -18.88 -23.49 -24.36
C GLN A 60 -19.67 -23.89 -23.11
N ALA A 61 -19.90 -22.98 -22.17
CA ALA A 61 -20.70 -23.24 -20.98
C ALA A 61 -22.19 -23.46 -21.34
N LEU A 62 -22.73 -22.71 -22.30
CA LEU A 62 -24.09 -22.89 -22.80
C LEU A 62 -24.21 -24.19 -23.59
N ALA A 63 -23.20 -24.55 -24.39
CA ALA A 63 -23.11 -25.85 -25.03
C ALA A 63 -22.96 -26.98 -24.00
N LEU A 64 -22.26 -26.77 -22.88
CA LEU A 64 -22.12 -27.71 -21.76
C LEU A 64 -23.39 -27.81 -20.90
N VAL A 65 -24.19 -26.75 -20.80
CA VAL A 65 -25.50 -26.81 -20.11
C VAL A 65 -26.56 -27.46 -21.01
N THR A 66 -26.48 -27.21 -22.32
CA THR A 66 -27.37 -27.83 -23.33
C THR A 66 -26.99 -29.29 -23.58
N SER A 67 -25.69 -29.63 -23.59
CA SER A 67 -25.19 -31.01 -23.68
C SER A 67 -25.15 -31.72 -22.33
N GLY A 68 -25.09 -30.98 -21.22
CA GLY A 68 -25.17 -31.42 -19.82
C GLY A 68 -26.55 -31.88 -19.39
N GLN A 69 -27.52 -31.91 -20.31
CA GLN A 69 -28.50 -32.99 -20.36
C GLN A 69 -27.79 -34.31 -20.75
N HIS A 70 -26.77 -34.70 -19.98
CA HIS A 70 -26.21 -36.03 -20.01
C HIS A 70 -27.23 -36.98 -19.35
N THR A 71 -28.24 -37.37 -20.14
CA THR A 71 -28.86 -38.68 -19.96
C THR A 71 -27.77 -39.72 -20.17
N ILE A 72 -27.22 -40.26 -19.09
CA ILE A 72 -26.34 -41.42 -19.14
C ILE A 72 -27.14 -42.57 -19.75
N ARG A 73 -26.98 -42.78 -21.05
CA ARG A 73 -27.60 -43.88 -21.79
C ARG A 73 -26.79 -45.13 -21.53
N ILE A 74 -27.08 -45.82 -20.43
CA ILE A 74 -26.56 -47.18 -20.21
C ILE A 74 -27.22 -48.08 -21.25
N ARG A 75 -26.44 -48.49 -22.25
CA ARG A 75 -26.86 -49.40 -23.31
C ARG A 75 -26.90 -50.82 -22.74
N ARG A 76 -28.08 -51.26 -22.29
CA ARG A 76 -28.36 -52.70 -22.11
C ARG A 76 -29.09 -53.22 -23.33
N THR A 77 -28.57 -54.32 -23.85
CA THR A 77 -29.13 -55.12 -24.93
C THR A 77 -30.45 -55.77 -24.49
N SER A 78 -31.29 -56.04 -25.48
CA SER A 78 -32.58 -56.76 -25.47
C SER A 78 -33.84 -55.95 -25.08
N GLY A 79 -34.63 -55.67 -26.13
CA GLY A 79 -36.05 -56.02 -26.23
C GLY A 79 -37.05 -55.40 -25.25
N THR A 80 -38.06 -54.76 -25.84
CA THR A 80 -39.40 -54.47 -25.29
C THR A 80 -39.60 -53.16 -24.49
N LEU A 81 -40.38 -52.28 -25.12
CA LEU A 81 -41.25 -51.20 -24.61
C LEU A 81 -40.77 -50.25 -23.49
N GLU A 82 -40.70 -48.98 -23.88
CA GLU A 82 -41.03 -47.76 -23.13
C GLU A 82 -41.20 -47.86 -21.60
N GLN A 83 -40.11 -47.60 -20.89
CA GLN A 83 -40.12 -46.66 -19.77
C GLN A 83 -38.69 -46.23 -19.52
N THR A 84 -38.37 -44.99 -19.88
CA THR A 84 -37.19 -44.27 -19.38
C THR A 84 -37.32 -44.15 -17.86
N ARG A 85 -37.02 -45.23 -17.13
CA ARG A 85 -36.85 -45.20 -15.68
C ARG A 85 -35.66 -44.30 -15.37
N TYR A 86 -35.94 -43.04 -15.09
CA TYR A 86 -34.98 -42.13 -14.49
C TYR A 86 -34.48 -42.77 -13.20
N VAL A 87 -33.20 -43.17 -13.17
CA VAL A 87 -32.55 -43.60 -11.93
C VAL A 87 -32.43 -42.36 -11.05
N ARG A 88 -33.38 -42.20 -10.13
CA ARG A 88 -33.32 -41.14 -9.12
C ARG A 88 -32.18 -41.47 -8.17
N LEU A 89 -31.11 -40.68 -8.24
CA LEU A 89 -30.05 -40.71 -7.24
C LEU A 89 -30.65 -40.44 -5.86
N ASN A 90 -30.28 -41.27 -4.89
CA ASN A 90 -30.66 -41.07 -3.49
C ASN A 90 -30.20 -39.68 -3.01
N GLY A 91 -30.90 -39.10 -2.03
CA GLY A 91 -30.58 -37.78 -1.49
C GLY A 91 -29.12 -37.69 -0.99
N GLU A 92 -28.61 -38.78 -0.42
CA GLU A 92 -27.22 -38.91 0.03
C GLU A 92 -26.21 -38.78 -1.11
N TYR A 93 -26.42 -39.48 -2.22
CA TYR A 93 -25.53 -39.39 -3.39
C TYR A 93 -25.55 -37.99 -4.01
N LYS A 94 -26.70 -37.31 -4.00
CA LYS A 94 -26.77 -35.90 -4.44
C LYS A 94 -25.97 -34.98 -3.52
N CYS A 95 -26.05 -35.18 -2.21
CA CYS A 95 -25.29 -34.40 -1.23
C CYS A 95 -23.78 -34.72 -1.29
N MET A 96 -23.41 -35.95 -1.66
CA MET A 96 -22.01 -36.34 -1.88
C MET A 96 -21.44 -35.65 -3.11
N ILE A 97 -22.12 -35.74 -4.26
CA ILE A 97 -21.71 -35.07 -5.51
C ILE A 97 -21.63 -33.56 -5.31
N ALA A 98 -22.60 -32.96 -4.63
CA ALA A 98 -22.59 -31.53 -4.35
C ALA A 98 -21.40 -31.12 -3.46
N ARG A 99 -21.01 -31.94 -2.48
CA ARG A 99 -19.83 -31.68 -1.63
C ARG A 99 -18.54 -31.79 -2.43
N GLU A 100 -18.39 -32.84 -3.23
CA GLU A 100 -17.20 -33.03 -4.07
C GLU A 100 -17.03 -31.89 -5.08
N TYR A 101 -18.13 -31.43 -5.68
CA TYR A 101 -18.12 -30.26 -6.56
C TYR A 101 -17.77 -28.96 -5.81
N LEU A 102 -18.27 -28.77 -4.59
CA LEU A 102 -17.89 -27.62 -3.76
C LEU A 102 -16.40 -27.67 -3.40
N ASP A 103 -15.85 -28.85 -3.09
CA ASP A 103 -14.43 -29.04 -2.77
C ASP A 103 -13.54 -28.82 -4.01
N GLU A 104 -13.99 -29.24 -5.19
CA GLU A 104 -13.34 -28.93 -6.47
C GLU A 104 -13.32 -27.42 -6.75
N MET A 105 -14.48 -26.75 -6.65
CA MET A 105 -14.56 -25.30 -6.81
C MET A 105 -13.73 -24.53 -5.78
N ALA A 106 -13.64 -25.02 -4.54
CA ALA A 106 -12.77 -24.45 -3.53
C ALA A 106 -11.28 -24.59 -3.89
N ARG A 107 -10.87 -25.75 -4.45
CA ARG A 107 -9.50 -25.96 -4.94
C ARG A 107 -9.17 -25.07 -6.12
N ASP A 108 -10.07 -24.97 -7.10
CA ASP A 108 -9.89 -24.12 -8.28
C ASP A 108 -9.82 -22.64 -7.89
N SER A 109 -10.67 -22.22 -6.95
CA SER A 109 -10.61 -20.87 -6.38
C SER A 109 -9.30 -20.60 -5.65
N ALA A 110 -8.78 -21.57 -4.88
CA ALA A 110 -7.50 -21.43 -4.21
C ALA A 110 -6.32 -21.35 -5.20
N GLU A 111 -6.34 -22.16 -6.26
CA GLU A 111 -5.29 -22.18 -7.27
C GLU A 111 -5.30 -20.90 -8.12
N THR A 112 -6.47 -20.46 -8.58
CA THR A 112 -6.61 -19.18 -9.30
C THR A 112 -6.14 -18.00 -8.44
N ASN A 113 -6.44 -17.99 -7.14
CA ASN A 113 -5.91 -16.99 -6.22
C ASN A 113 -4.38 -17.01 -6.13
N ARG A 114 -3.76 -18.20 -6.00
CA ARG A 114 -2.29 -18.33 -6.00
C ARG A 114 -1.66 -17.81 -7.29
N ILE A 115 -2.26 -18.13 -8.44
CA ILE A 115 -1.80 -17.64 -9.75
C ILE A 115 -1.90 -16.12 -9.80
N CYS A 116 -3.03 -15.55 -9.36
CA CYS A 116 -3.22 -14.10 -9.31
C CYS A 116 -2.19 -13.42 -8.40
N GLU A 117 -1.94 -13.95 -7.20
CA GLU A 117 -0.93 -13.44 -6.27
C GLU A 117 0.48 -13.46 -6.87
N SER A 118 0.83 -14.56 -7.53
CA SER A 118 2.11 -14.70 -8.25
C SER A 118 2.24 -13.66 -9.36
N ILE A 119 1.21 -13.48 -10.18
CA ILE A 119 1.17 -12.47 -11.25
C ILE A 119 1.32 -11.05 -10.67
N VAL A 120 0.57 -10.71 -9.62
CA VAL A 120 0.66 -9.41 -8.95
C VAL A 120 2.05 -9.18 -8.37
N SER A 121 2.67 -10.21 -7.77
CA SER A 121 4.04 -10.14 -7.27
C SER A 121 5.03 -9.87 -8.40
N ASN A 122 4.92 -10.57 -9.52
CA ASN A 122 5.78 -10.37 -10.68
C ASN A 122 5.64 -8.97 -11.29
N TYR A 123 4.42 -8.44 -11.35
CA TYR A 123 4.19 -7.06 -11.80
C TYR A 123 4.82 -6.02 -10.87
N LYS A 124 4.76 -6.23 -9.54
CA LYS A 124 5.43 -5.34 -8.58
C LYS A 124 6.94 -5.32 -8.79
N ILE A 125 7.56 -6.50 -8.93
CA ILE A 125 9.01 -6.61 -9.21
C ILE A 125 9.35 -5.88 -10.51
N THR A 126 8.61 -6.15 -11.58
CA THR A 126 8.83 -5.51 -12.89
C THR A 126 8.70 -3.98 -12.81
N MET A 127 7.71 -3.49 -12.08
CA MET A 127 7.48 -2.06 -11.90
C MET A 127 8.65 -1.41 -11.12
N GLU A 128 9.13 -2.05 -10.06
CA GLU A 128 10.29 -1.58 -9.28
C GLU A 128 11.57 -1.54 -10.15
N ASP A 129 11.80 -2.55 -10.97
CA ASP A 129 12.93 -2.61 -11.91
C ASP A 129 12.86 -1.50 -12.97
N LEU A 130 11.67 -1.26 -13.53
CA LEU A 130 11.44 -0.17 -14.48
C LEU A 130 11.65 1.20 -13.83
N ASP A 131 11.20 1.39 -12.59
CA ASP A 131 11.41 2.63 -11.84
C ASP A 131 12.90 2.89 -11.56
N LEU A 132 13.66 1.86 -11.20
CA LEU A 132 15.10 1.95 -11.01
C LEU A 132 15.81 2.30 -12.32
N SER A 133 15.45 1.63 -13.42
CA SER A 133 15.99 1.92 -14.75
C SER A 133 15.68 3.35 -15.20
N MET A 134 14.44 3.80 -14.99
CA MET A 134 14.01 5.16 -15.32
C MET A 134 14.77 6.22 -14.51
N LYS A 135 14.99 5.99 -13.21
CA LYS A 135 15.82 6.87 -12.36
C LYS A 135 17.26 6.94 -12.88
N TYR A 136 17.83 5.81 -13.26
CA TYR A 136 19.18 5.75 -13.84
C TYR A 136 19.27 6.53 -15.16
N LEU A 137 18.35 6.30 -16.11
CA LEU A 137 18.31 6.99 -17.39
C LEU A 137 18.13 8.50 -17.23
N LYS A 138 17.23 8.94 -16.33
CA LYS A 138 17.05 10.37 -16.02
C LYS A 138 18.34 11.00 -15.50
N LYS A 139 19.09 10.29 -14.65
CA LYS A 139 20.39 10.75 -14.13
C LYS A 139 21.43 10.88 -15.25
N GLN A 140 21.54 9.89 -16.15
CA GLN A 140 22.49 9.95 -17.26
C GLN A 140 22.11 11.03 -18.28
N ARG A 141 20.82 11.16 -18.61
CA ARG A 141 20.29 12.24 -19.44
C ARG A 141 20.63 13.60 -18.85
N HIS A 142 20.43 13.80 -17.56
CA HIS A 142 20.75 15.07 -16.89
C HIS A 142 22.24 15.41 -16.97
N ARG A 143 23.12 14.42 -16.72
CA ARG A 143 24.59 14.60 -16.84
C ARG A 143 25.00 14.98 -18.27
N LEU A 144 24.44 14.30 -19.27
CA LEU A 144 24.69 14.58 -20.69
C LEU A 144 24.21 15.99 -21.07
N GLN A 145 22.98 16.33 -20.65
CA GLN A 145 22.34 17.60 -20.97
C GLN A 145 23.02 18.80 -20.31
N GLN A 146 23.65 18.62 -19.14
CA GLN A 146 24.40 19.70 -18.48
C GLN A 146 25.81 19.89 -19.04
N ARG A 147 26.50 18.81 -19.41
CA ARG A 147 27.94 18.86 -19.72
C ARG A 147 28.27 18.84 -21.21
N VAL A 148 27.48 18.13 -22.02
CA VAL A 148 27.80 17.89 -23.43
C VAL A 148 26.93 18.75 -24.34
N VAL A 149 25.61 18.78 -24.08
CA VAL A 149 24.65 19.50 -24.94
C VAL A 149 24.96 21.00 -25.11
N PRO A 150 25.33 21.77 -24.06
CA PRO A 150 25.63 23.19 -24.23
C PRO A 150 26.87 23.44 -25.12
N LEU A 151 27.86 22.54 -25.05
CA LEU A 151 29.08 22.64 -25.87
C LEU A 151 28.79 22.31 -27.34
N LEU A 152 27.85 21.40 -27.62
CA LEU A 152 27.41 21.07 -28.99
C LEU A 152 26.65 22.20 -29.68
N GLN A 153 26.01 23.09 -28.91
CA GLN A 153 25.30 24.26 -29.47
C GLN A 153 26.27 25.33 -29.99
N HIS A 154 27.52 25.34 -29.51
CA HIS A 154 28.55 26.27 -29.94
C HIS A 154 29.47 25.61 -30.99
N ARG A 155 29.30 25.96 -32.27
CA ARG A 155 30.07 25.38 -33.39
C ARG A 155 31.60 25.52 -33.26
N GLU A 156 32.08 26.50 -32.51
CA GLU A 156 33.51 26.74 -32.30
C GLU A 156 34.12 25.84 -31.21
N LYS A 157 33.29 25.19 -30.38
CA LYS A 157 33.71 24.38 -29.22
C LYS A 157 33.62 22.88 -29.48
N THR A 158 33.71 22.45 -30.73
CA THR A 158 33.59 21.04 -31.13
C THR A 158 34.59 20.13 -30.43
N MET A 159 35.84 20.58 -30.28
CA MET A 159 36.88 19.81 -29.57
C MET A 159 36.57 19.68 -28.06
N GLU A 160 36.12 20.75 -27.41
CA GLU A 160 35.70 20.71 -26.00
C GLU A 160 34.48 19.79 -25.81
N ALA A 161 33.52 19.84 -26.73
CA ALA A 161 32.35 18.97 -26.73
C ALA A 161 32.74 17.49 -26.89
N HIS A 162 33.70 17.20 -27.76
CA HIS A 162 34.24 15.84 -27.93
C HIS A 162 34.90 15.33 -26.65
N HIS A 163 35.77 16.12 -26.00
CA HIS A 163 36.38 15.74 -24.73
C HIS A 163 35.35 15.54 -23.62
N ALA A 164 34.35 16.42 -23.52
CA ALA A 164 33.27 16.31 -22.55
C ALA A 164 32.43 15.03 -22.79
N PHE A 165 32.15 14.70 -24.04
CA PHE A 165 31.46 13.46 -24.41
C PHE A 165 32.28 12.22 -24.06
N MET A 166 33.56 12.18 -24.43
CA MET A 166 34.44 11.06 -24.10
C MET A 166 34.57 10.86 -22.59
N HIS A 167 34.64 11.95 -21.83
CA HIS A 167 34.63 11.88 -20.37
C HIS A 167 33.32 11.33 -19.81
N PHE A 168 32.16 11.80 -20.31
CA PHE A 168 30.86 11.24 -19.95
C PHE A 168 30.76 9.75 -20.27
N TYR A 169 31.18 9.34 -21.48
CA TYR A 169 31.17 7.97 -21.94
C TYR A 169 32.03 7.07 -21.05
N ASN A 170 33.25 7.50 -20.71
CA ASN A 170 34.14 6.79 -19.80
C ASN A 170 33.54 6.62 -18.38
N ILE A 171 32.81 7.61 -17.89
CA ILE A 171 32.09 7.49 -16.61
C ILE A 171 30.99 6.43 -16.71
N VAL A 172 30.19 6.45 -17.79
CA VAL A 172 29.11 5.48 -17.99
C VAL A 172 29.66 4.05 -18.10
N LEU A 173 30.77 3.85 -18.82
CA LEU A 173 31.44 2.56 -18.90
C LEU A 173 31.89 2.07 -17.51
N LYS A 174 32.55 2.93 -16.72
CA LYS A 174 32.96 2.58 -15.36
C LYS A 174 31.77 2.26 -14.45
N ASP A 175 30.67 3.00 -14.56
CA ASP A 175 29.43 2.72 -13.83
C ASP A 175 28.88 1.32 -14.22
N MET A 176 28.92 0.96 -15.51
CA MET A 176 28.49 -0.36 -16.01
C MET A 176 29.40 -1.50 -15.56
N ASP A 177 30.72 -1.31 -15.59
CA ASP A 177 31.70 -2.29 -15.09
C ASP A 177 31.48 -2.55 -13.60
N ALA A 178 31.26 -1.50 -12.81
CA ALA A 178 30.98 -1.62 -11.37
C ALA A 178 29.69 -2.39 -11.10
N VAL A 179 28.63 -2.16 -11.89
CA VAL A 179 27.38 -2.93 -11.79
C VAL A 179 27.60 -4.39 -12.18
N THR A 180 28.33 -4.64 -13.26
CA THR A 180 28.66 -5.99 -13.73
C THR A 180 29.44 -6.78 -12.68
N GLU A 181 30.44 -6.16 -12.07
CA GLU A 181 31.23 -6.78 -11.01
C GLU A 181 30.40 -7.05 -9.75
N LYS A 182 29.52 -6.10 -9.36
CA LYS A 182 28.57 -6.31 -8.27
C LYS A 182 27.65 -7.50 -8.55
N LEU A 183 27.08 -7.58 -9.76
CA LEU A 183 26.23 -8.70 -10.17
C LEU A 183 27.00 -10.02 -10.12
N ARG A 184 28.24 -10.06 -10.63
CA ARG A 184 29.12 -11.23 -10.58
C ARG A 184 29.35 -11.71 -9.14
N ILE A 185 29.67 -10.79 -8.22
CA ILE A 185 29.86 -11.11 -6.79
C ILE A 185 28.56 -11.64 -6.18
N THR A 186 27.42 -10.97 -6.42
CA THR A 186 26.13 -11.41 -5.89
C THR A 186 25.73 -12.80 -6.40
N ASN A 187 25.91 -13.06 -7.69
CA ASN A 187 25.63 -14.37 -8.28
C ASN A 187 26.52 -15.46 -7.67
N LYS A 188 27.83 -15.19 -7.51
CA LYS A 188 28.75 -16.11 -6.82
C LYS A 188 28.30 -16.41 -5.37
N ASN A 189 27.80 -15.40 -4.65
CA ASN A 189 27.28 -15.57 -3.29
C ASN A 189 25.97 -16.36 -3.25
N LEU A 190 25.06 -16.13 -4.22
CA LEU A 190 23.82 -16.87 -4.35
C LEU A 190 24.07 -18.35 -4.68
N LEU A 191 25.02 -18.64 -5.57
CA LEU A 191 25.44 -20.01 -5.87
C LEU A 191 25.98 -20.72 -4.63
N LYS A 192 26.87 -20.07 -3.87
CA LYS A 192 27.35 -20.62 -2.58
C LYS A 192 26.21 -20.92 -1.61
N ARG A 193 25.22 -20.02 -1.52
CA ARG A 193 24.05 -20.22 -0.65
C ARG A 193 23.15 -21.36 -1.15
N LEU A 194 22.95 -21.47 -2.45
CA LEU A 194 22.23 -22.57 -3.07
C LEU A 194 22.90 -23.92 -2.77
N ASP A 195 24.22 -23.99 -2.91
CA ASP A 195 25.00 -25.20 -2.60
C ASP A 195 24.93 -25.55 -1.11
N SER A 196 25.02 -24.56 -0.23
CA SER A 196 24.81 -24.75 1.22
C SER A 196 23.42 -25.29 1.55
N ILE A 197 22.36 -24.74 0.94
CA ILE A 197 20.99 -25.25 1.14
C ILE A 197 20.85 -26.67 0.60
N ARG A 198 21.39 -26.95 -0.59
CA ARG A 198 21.39 -28.30 -1.16
C ARG A 198 22.12 -29.30 -0.28
N GLN A 199 23.26 -28.91 0.29
CA GLN A 199 24.01 -29.73 1.22
C GLN A 199 23.21 -29.97 2.50
N PHE A 200 22.62 -28.92 3.09
CA PHE A 200 21.74 -29.05 4.25
C PHE A 200 20.56 -30.01 4.00
N LEU A 201 19.92 -29.92 2.84
CA LEU A 201 18.84 -30.84 2.45
C LEU A 201 19.35 -32.28 2.27
N LYS A 202 20.54 -32.47 1.68
CA LYS A 202 21.17 -33.79 1.56
C LYS A 202 21.55 -34.38 2.91
N GLU A 203 22.11 -33.58 3.81
CA GLU A 203 22.45 -33.98 5.18
C GLU A 203 21.18 -34.34 5.96
N ARG A 204 20.11 -33.55 5.83
CA ARG A 204 18.82 -33.85 6.44
C ARG A 204 18.19 -35.13 5.89
N ALA A 205 18.24 -35.35 4.58
CA ALA A 205 17.79 -36.60 3.95
C ALA A 205 18.61 -37.82 4.42
N ARG A 206 19.94 -37.67 4.53
CA ARG A 206 20.85 -38.73 5.01
C ARG A 206 20.76 -39.00 6.51
N SER A 207 20.44 -37.97 7.30
CA SER A 207 20.32 -38.10 8.75
C SER A 207 19.22 -39.08 9.14
N ASN A 208 18.34 -39.48 8.19
CA ASN A 208 17.23 -40.38 8.40
C ASN A 208 16.49 -40.08 9.72
N ILE A 209 16.52 -38.80 10.13
CA ILE A 209 15.52 -38.19 10.98
C ILE A 209 14.34 -38.17 10.04
N MET A 210 13.69 -39.33 10.02
CA MET A 210 12.33 -39.53 9.61
C MET A 210 11.64 -38.20 9.90
N ILE A 211 11.05 -37.60 8.87
CA ILE A 211 9.85 -36.83 9.13
C ILE A 211 8.89 -37.89 9.69
N GLN A 212 9.09 -38.30 10.95
CA GLN A 212 8.06 -38.82 11.80
C GLN A 212 7.02 -37.75 11.64
N ALA A 213 5.94 -38.11 10.94
CA ALA A 213 4.82 -37.23 10.64
C ALA A 213 4.71 -36.29 11.82
N VAL A 214 5.03 -35.00 11.61
CA VAL A 214 5.06 -34.04 12.71
C VAL A 214 3.74 -34.24 13.39
N ASP A 215 3.76 -34.75 14.63
CA ASP A 215 2.54 -35.18 15.29
C ASP A 215 1.72 -33.90 15.36
N PHE A 216 0.69 -33.80 14.50
CA PHE A 216 0.00 -32.55 14.26
C PHE A 216 -0.57 -32.05 15.59
N GLU A 217 -0.83 -32.98 16.51
CA GLU A 217 -1.22 -32.72 17.87
C GLU A 217 -0.08 -32.09 18.71
N GLU A 218 1.14 -32.62 18.67
CA GLU A 218 2.28 -32.00 19.37
C GLU A 218 2.60 -30.61 18.79
N GLN A 219 2.55 -30.45 17.47
CA GLN A 219 2.75 -29.14 16.85
C GLN A 219 1.62 -28.17 17.20
N ARG A 220 0.36 -28.64 17.26
CA ARG A 220 -0.78 -27.85 17.73
C ARG A 220 -0.59 -27.40 19.18
N ILE A 221 -0.18 -28.30 20.07
CA ILE A 221 0.12 -28.00 21.47
C ILE A 221 1.23 -26.93 21.56
N ARG A 222 2.33 -27.09 20.80
CA ARG A 222 3.44 -26.11 20.79
C ARG A 222 3.00 -24.74 20.26
N VAL A 223 2.16 -24.70 19.21
CA VAL A 223 1.62 -23.45 18.66
C VAL A 223 0.68 -22.75 19.64
N VAL A 224 -0.20 -23.50 20.32
CA VAL A 224 -1.08 -22.95 21.36
C VAL A 224 -0.27 -22.41 22.54
N GLN A 225 0.73 -23.14 23.02
CA GLN A 225 1.62 -22.67 24.09
C GLN A 225 2.40 -21.41 23.68
N ALA A 226 2.90 -21.35 22.45
CA ALA A 226 3.57 -20.15 21.93
C ALA A 226 2.61 -18.95 21.86
N SER A 227 1.36 -19.17 21.44
CA SER A 227 0.33 -18.15 21.38
C SER A 227 -0.04 -17.62 22.78
N MET A 228 -0.16 -18.51 23.77
CA MET A 228 -0.37 -18.12 25.17
C MET A 228 0.78 -17.25 25.71
N ARG A 229 2.03 -17.66 25.50
CA ARG A 229 3.20 -16.85 25.90
C ARG A 229 3.24 -15.49 25.20
N MET A 230 2.85 -15.43 23.93
CA MET A 230 2.74 -14.16 23.21
C MET A 230 1.66 -13.26 23.81
N LEU A 231 0.52 -13.82 24.23
CA LEU A 231 -0.55 -13.07 24.88
C LEU A 231 -0.09 -12.52 26.24
N GLU A 232 0.60 -13.33 27.05
CA GLU A 232 1.19 -12.90 28.33
C GLU A 232 2.18 -11.75 28.13
N LEU A 233 3.08 -11.87 27.16
CA LEU A 233 4.04 -10.80 26.82
C LEU A 233 3.33 -9.53 26.34
N LYS A 234 2.28 -9.67 25.52
CA LYS A 234 1.48 -8.53 25.05
C LYS A 234 0.79 -7.80 26.21
N ASN A 235 0.25 -8.56 27.17
CA ASN A 235 -0.36 -8.01 28.38
C ASN A 235 0.70 -7.31 29.25
N LEU A 236 1.88 -7.91 29.44
CA LEU A 236 2.98 -7.30 30.18
C LEU A 236 3.44 -5.98 29.53
N ILE A 237 3.52 -5.93 28.20
CA ILE A 237 3.84 -4.72 27.45
C ILE A 237 2.76 -3.66 27.66
N ALA A 238 1.47 -4.03 27.63
CA ALA A 238 0.38 -3.09 27.88
C ALA A 238 0.46 -2.47 29.29
N VAL A 239 0.74 -3.29 30.31
CA VAL A 239 0.96 -2.82 31.69
C VAL A 239 2.16 -1.88 31.76
N ARG A 240 3.30 -2.27 31.16
CA ARG A 240 4.50 -1.42 31.13
C ARG A 240 4.26 -0.09 30.42
N LYS A 241 3.49 -0.08 29.33
CA LYS A 241 3.09 1.16 28.62
C LYS A 241 2.23 2.06 29.51
N ALA A 242 1.26 1.50 30.23
CA ALA A 242 0.42 2.27 31.14
C ALA A 242 1.23 2.88 32.30
N VAL A 243 2.17 2.11 32.88
CA VAL A 243 3.09 2.62 33.91
C VAL A 243 4.00 3.73 33.36
N ALA A 244 4.58 3.52 32.18
CA ALA A 244 5.43 4.53 31.53
C ALA A 244 4.66 5.83 31.28
N ALA A 245 3.45 5.76 30.72
CA ALA A 245 2.61 6.95 30.50
C ALA A 245 2.31 7.70 31.81
N ARG A 246 1.99 6.98 32.90
CA ARG A 246 1.78 7.59 34.22
C ARG A 246 3.05 8.28 34.75
N LEU A 247 4.21 7.65 34.60
CA LEU A 247 5.48 8.23 35.01
C LEU A 247 5.84 9.47 34.19
N THR A 248 5.60 9.44 32.88
CA THR A 248 5.79 10.61 31.99
C THR A 248 4.93 11.79 32.44
N LEU A 249 3.64 11.56 32.70
CA LEU A 249 2.75 12.61 33.20
C LEU A 249 3.21 13.18 34.56
N ASN A 250 3.70 12.32 35.46
CA ASN A 250 4.24 12.78 36.75
C ASN A 250 5.52 13.59 36.58
N LEU A 251 6.41 13.21 35.66
CA LEU A 251 7.63 13.97 35.35
C LEU A 251 7.29 15.33 34.73
N GLU A 252 6.31 15.41 33.84
CA GLU A 252 5.85 16.68 33.27
C GLU A 252 5.27 17.61 34.34
N LYS A 253 4.48 17.06 35.27
CA LYS A 253 3.98 17.81 36.44
C LYS A 253 5.14 18.36 37.27
N LEU A 254 6.09 17.53 37.66
CA LEU A 254 7.27 17.95 38.44
C LEU A 254 8.11 19.00 37.69
N LYS A 255 8.33 18.82 36.38
CA LYS A 255 9.01 19.81 35.54
C LYS A 255 8.29 21.15 35.52
N SER A 256 6.96 21.14 35.44
CA SER A 256 6.15 22.36 35.47
C SER A 256 6.24 23.07 36.82
N THR A 257 6.22 22.33 37.93
CA THR A 257 6.38 22.87 39.28
C THR A 257 7.78 23.47 39.47
N LEU A 258 8.83 22.73 39.08
CA LEU A 258 10.21 23.19 39.15
C LEU A 258 10.42 24.46 38.31
N SER A 259 9.83 24.53 37.12
CA SER A 259 9.92 25.73 36.27
C SER A 259 9.25 26.95 36.90
N LYS A 260 8.10 26.76 37.57
CA LYS A 260 7.43 27.83 38.33
C LYS A 260 8.27 28.29 39.51
N GLU A 261 8.84 27.37 40.28
CA GLU A 261 9.72 27.68 41.41
C GLU A 261 11.01 28.38 40.97
N LEU A 262 11.62 27.95 39.86
CA LEU A 262 12.79 28.61 39.27
C LEU A 262 12.46 30.05 38.86
N CYS A 263 11.30 30.27 38.22
CA CYS A 263 10.84 31.61 37.86
C CYS A 263 10.59 32.48 39.10
N ALA A 264 9.97 31.92 40.16
CA ALA A 264 9.76 32.61 41.42
C ALA A 264 11.08 32.98 42.11
N SER A 265 12.03 32.05 42.17
CA SER A 265 13.37 32.27 42.71
C SER A 265 14.14 33.34 41.93
N GLN A 266 14.10 33.32 40.58
CA GLN A 266 14.69 34.38 39.75
C GLN A 266 14.07 35.75 40.03
N LYS A 267 12.73 35.83 40.18
CA LYS A 267 12.04 37.08 40.53
C LYS A 267 12.47 37.57 41.93
N MET A 268 12.59 36.67 42.90
CA MET A 268 13.06 36.99 44.25
C MET A 268 14.50 37.48 44.25
N ASN A 269 15.41 36.80 43.54
CA ASN A 269 16.81 37.22 43.38
C ASN A 269 16.93 38.60 42.73
N LYS A 270 16.11 38.90 41.71
CA LYS A 270 16.05 40.26 41.13
C LYS A 270 15.62 41.31 42.15
N ARG A 271 14.63 41.01 43.01
CA ARG A 271 14.20 41.91 44.10
C ARG A 271 15.30 42.11 45.15
N LEU A 272 15.98 41.03 45.55
CA LEU A 272 17.11 41.09 46.47
C LEU A 272 18.29 41.90 45.91
N PHE A 273 18.57 41.76 44.61
CA PHE A 273 19.59 42.58 43.94
C PHE A 273 19.23 44.07 43.95
N MET A 274 17.99 44.42 43.58
CA MET A 274 17.53 45.82 43.60
C MET A 274 17.55 46.43 45.00
N THR A 275 17.14 45.68 46.02
CA THR A 275 17.22 46.14 47.43
C THR A 275 18.66 46.28 47.91
N SER A 276 19.57 45.39 47.51
CA SER A 276 21.01 45.54 47.81
C SER A 276 21.60 46.80 47.17
N VAL A 277 21.27 47.07 45.90
CA VAL A 277 21.68 48.30 45.20
C VAL A 277 21.11 49.54 45.91
N HIS A 278 19.83 49.52 46.25
CA HIS A 278 19.20 50.61 47.00
C HIS A 278 19.85 50.85 48.36
N ASN A 279 20.13 49.79 49.12
CA ASN A 279 20.83 49.88 50.41
C ASN A 279 22.25 50.44 50.26
N LYS A 280 22.99 50.06 49.21
CA LYS A 280 24.31 50.64 48.92
C LYS A 280 24.22 52.13 48.62
N HIS A 281 23.22 52.57 47.85
CA HIS A 281 23.00 53.99 47.59
C HIS A 281 22.62 54.75 48.88
N LEU A 282 21.77 54.18 49.73
CA LEU A 282 21.44 54.75 51.03
C LEU A 282 22.68 54.86 51.93
N SER A 283 23.50 53.81 52.03
CA SER A 283 24.75 53.83 52.79
C SER A 283 25.70 54.91 52.27
N SER A 284 25.89 55.01 50.95
CA SER A 284 26.72 56.05 50.34
C SER A 284 26.17 57.47 50.60
N ALA A 285 24.86 57.66 50.56
CA ALA A 285 24.24 58.95 50.89
C ALA A 285 24.45 59.31 52.37
N ILE A 286 24.24 58.37 53.29
CA ILE A 286 24.50 58.57 54.73
C ILE A 286 25.97 58.94 54.98
N GLU A 287 26.90 58.31 54.27
CA GLU A 287 28.34 58.58 54.40
C GLU A 287 28.71 59.97 53.86
N GLN A 288 28.13 60.39 52.73
CA GLN A 288 28.24 61.78 52.25
C GLN A 288 27.70 62.79 53.26
N TYR A 289 26.55 62.52 53.90
CA TYR A 289 26.02 63.39 54.95
C TYR A 289 26.93 63.43 56.20
N ARG A 290 27.67 62.36 56.49
CA ARG A 290 28.64 62.31 57.60
C ARG A 290 29.90 63.13 57.29
N GLU A 291 30.38 63.14 56.04
CA GLU A 291 31.56 63.92 55.62
C GLU A 291 31.33 65.43 55.55
N VAL A 292 30.07 65.87 55.32
CA VAL A 292 29.71 67.29 55.22
C VAL A 292 29.63 67.99 56.60
N GLY A 293 29.88 67.28 57.71
CA GLY A 293 30.16 67.93 59.00
C GLY A 293 29.04 68.81 59.54
N LEU A 294 27.77 68.39 59.40
CA LEU A 294 26.65 69.04 60.07
C LEU A 294 26.40 68.40 61.45
N PRO A 295 26.21 69.21 62.51
CA PRO A 295 26.14 68.72 63.87
C PRO A 295 24.87 67.91 64.11
N TYR A 296 25.07 66.72 64.69
CA TYR A 296 24.03 65.85 65.19
C TYR A 296 23.09 66.60 66.12
N HIS A 297 21.79 66.63 65.79
CA HIS A 297 20.76 66.58 66.81
C HIS A 297 19.45 65.98 66.25
N LEU A 298 19.05 64.90 66.93
CA LEU A 298 17.67 64.52 67.27
C LEU A 298 17.00 63.37 66.48
N HIS A 299 16.88 62.28 67.26
CA HIS A 299 15.77 61.35 67.42
C HIS A 299 15.43 60.35 66.31
N LEU A 300 15.92 59.14 66.55
CA LEU A 300 15.12 57.92 66.42
C LEU A 300 13.69 58.13 66.93
N SER A 301 12.72 57.95 66.05
CA SER A 301 11.40 57.44 66.41
C SER A 301 11.02 56.37 65.42
N ALA A 302 11.01 55.14 65.90
CA ALA A 302 10.46 53.99 65.21
C ALA A 302 8.97 54.23 64.89
N ALA A 303 8.59 54.01 63.64
CA ALA A 303 7.20 53.79 63.30
C ALA A 303 7.15 52.74 62.19
N ALA A 304 6.92 51.50 62.62
CA ALA A 304 6.44 50.43 61.78
C ALA A 304 5.12 50.84 61.12
N ALA A 305 5.02 50.68 59.80
CA ALA A 305 3.73 50.70 59.12
C ALA A 305 3.79 49.74 57.92
N THR A 306 3.27 48.55 58.18
CA THR A 306 2.71 47.57 57.25
C THR A 306 1.91 48.24 56.13
N THR A 307 2.37 48.11 54.89
CA THR A 307 1.53 48.32 53.70
C THR A 307 1.17 46.96 53.09
N THR A 308 -0.01 46.50 53.50
CA THR A 308 -0.92 45.69 52.69
C THR A 308 -1.23 46.38 51.36
N SER A 309 -1.06 45.67 50.24
CA SER A 309 -1.73 45.96 48.96
C SER A 309 -1.79 44.64 48.17
N SER A 310 -2.91 43.91 48.21
CA SER A 310 -4.06 44.05 47.29
C SER A 310 -3.68 44.00 45.81
N SER A 311 -3.97 42.85 45.22
CA SER A 311 -4.72 42.59 43.98
C SER A 311 -4.82 43.64 42.87
N SER A 312 -5.01 43.10 41.66
CA SER A 312 -5.16 43.75 40.35
C SER A 312 -3.82 44.01 39.66
N THR A 313 -3.59 43.67 38.40
CA THR A 313 -4.45 43.85 37.23
C THR A 313 -3.94 42.99 36.05
N PHE A 314 -4.85 42.80 35.09
CA PHE A 314 -4.62 42.88 33.64
C PHE A 314 -3.87 41.75 32.89
N PHE A 315 -4.66 41.10 32.04
CA PHE A 315 -4.25 40.64 30.71
C PHE A 315 -3.83 41.84 29.83
N PRO A 316 -2.87 41.65 28.92
CA PRO A 316 -3.29 41.67 27.52
C PRO A 316 -2.62 40.62 26.64
N SER A 317 -3.39 40.22 25.64
CA SER A 317 -3.03 39.44 24.46
C SER A 317 -2.31 40.34 23.43
N SER A 318 -1.23 39.86 22.82
CA SER A 318 -0.67 40.41 21.58
C SER A 318 0.21 39.32 20.92
N SER A 319 -0.32 38.64 19.90
CA SER A 319 -0.12 38.91 18.46
C SER A 319 1.28 38.52 17.97
N SER A 320 1.35 37.31 17.40
CA SER A 320 2.50 36.78 16.66
C SER A 320 2.63 37.44 15.30
N VAL A 321 3.77 38.10 15.06
CA VAL A 321 4.23 38.54 13.74
C VAL A 321 5.09 37.42 13.14
N SER A 322 4.63 36.77 12.07
CA SER A 322 5.44 35.87 11.25
C SER A 322 5.78 36.54 9.92
N LYS A 323 7.09 36.67 9.66
CA LYS A 323 7.67 37.26 8.45
C LYS A 323 7.54 36.30 7.27
N SER A 324 7.00 36.81 6.16
CA SER A 324 6.98 36.18 4.84
C SER A 324 8.36 36.22 4.18
N GLY A 325 8.93 35.06 3.85
CA GLY A 325 10.10 34.92 3.00
C GLY A 325 9.69 34.83 1.53
N LYS A 326 10.03 35.86 0.74
CA LYS A 326 9.89 35.93 -0.72
C LYS A 326 11.07 35.20 -1.37
N THR A 327 10.85 34.10 -2.08
CA THR A 327 11.82 33.51 -3.00
C THR A 327 11.59 34.04 -4.42
N ARG A 328 12.62 34.66 -5.00
CA ARG A 328 12.63 35.16 -6.38
C ARG A 328 12.61 33.98 -7.35
N GLY A 329 11.63 33.98 -8.26
CA GLY A 329 11.62 33.13 -9.45
C GLY A 329 12.65 33.62 -10.46
N SER A 330 13.40 32.66 -11.02
CA SER A 330 14.23 32.88 -12.20
C SER A 330 13.42 32.45 -13.42
N GLN A 331 13.08 33.41 -14.28
CA GLN A 331 12.46 33.15 -15.58
C GLN A 331 13.56 32.67 -16.54
N ILE A 332 13.43 31.43 -17.01
CA ILE A 332 14.21 30.91 -18.13
C ILE A 332 13.32 31.03 -19.36
N THR A 333 13.76 31.86 -20.31
CA THR A 333 13.15 32.02 -21.64
C THR A 333 13.34 30.73 -22.43
N SER A 334 12.24 30.03 -22.75
CA SER A 334 12.24 28.83 -23.57
C SER A 334 12.05 29.20 -25.03
N ASP A 335 13.05 28.91 -25.84
CA ASP A 335 13.04 29.11 -27.29
C ASP A 335 12.12 28.08 -27.99
N PRO A 336 11.06 28.48 -28.72
CA PRO A 336 10.01 27.58 -29.22
C PRO A 336 10.49 26.51 -30.22
N TRP A 337 11.61 26.75 -30.89
CA TRP A 337 12.14 25.89 -31.95
C TRP A 337 12.80 24.60 -31.42
N VAL A 338 13.34 24.62 -30.20
CA VAL A 338 13.94 23.44 -29.56
C VAL A 338 12.87 22.42 -29.15
N PHE A 339 11.66 22.89 -28.85
CA PHE A 339 10.54 22.02 -28.46
C PHE A 339 10.00 21.19 -29.64
N LEU A 340 10.03 21.74 -30.86
CA LEU A 340 9.54 21.07 -32.06
C LEU A 340 10.46 19.93 -32.53
N LEU A 341 11.79 20.13 -32.52
CA LEU A 341 12.74 19.08 -32.89
C LEU A 341 12.77 17.94 -31.85
N VAL A 342 12.74 18.26 -30.56
CA VAL A 342 12.72 17.23 -29.50
C VAL A 342 11.40 16.45 -29.50
N SER A 343 10.28 17.08 -29.83
CA SER A 343 8.98 16.39 -29.94
C SER A 343 8.90 15.45 -31.15
N GLN A 344 9.58 15.79 -32.25
CA GLN A 344 9.59 14.96 -33.46
C GLN A 344 10.46 13.71 -33.31
N GLU A 345 11.61 13.83 -32.64
CA GLU A 345 12.49 12.69 -32.33
C GLU A 345 11.86 11.74 -31.29
N LEU A 346 11.22 12.30 -30.24
CA LEU A 346 10.47 11.50 -29.24
C LEU A 346 9.25 10.79 -29.85
N GLY A 347 8.68 11.33 -30.92
CA GLY A 347 7.60 10.68 -31.68
C GLY A 347 8.06 9.45 -32.45
N ARG A 348 9.30 9.46 -32.98
CA ARG A 348 9.90 8.30 -33.67
C ARG A 348 10.26 7.20 -32.69
N GLU A 349 10.89 7.55 -31.57
CA GLU A 349 11.35 6.58 -30.56
C GLU A 349 10.16 5.84 -29.91
N ASN A 350 9.05 6.54 -29.62
CA ASN A 350 7.83 5.92 -29.10
C ASN A 350 7.13 4.99 -30.10
N ASN A 351 7.22 5.27 -31.40
CA ASN A 351 6.67 4.39 -32.43
C ASN A 351 7.50 3.11 -32.60
N GLU A 352 8.81 3.19 -32.42
CA GLU A 352 9.70 2.03 -32.49
C GLU A 352 9.55 1.12 -31.27
N VAL A 353 9.40 1.68 -30.07
CA VAL A 353 9.08 0.91 -28.85
C VAL A 353 7.73 0.21 -28.98
N ARG A 354 6.69 0.90 -29.45
CA ARG A 354 5.37 0.29 -29.71
C ARG A 354 5.42 -0.79 -30.79
N ALA A 355 6.24 -0.62 -31.81
CA ALA A 355 6.44 -1.64 -32.84
C ALA A 355 7.12 -2.88 -32.26
N ASN A 356 8.07 -2.70 -31.33
CA ASN A 356 8.78 -3.80 -30.69
C ASN A 356 7.89 -4.56 -29.68
N GLU A 357 7.06 -3.85 -28.92
CA GLU A 357 6.04 -4.45 -28.04
C GLU A 357 5.03 -5.30 -28.84
N ARG A 358 4.58 -4.83 -30.01
CA ARG A 358 3.71 -5.60 -30.91
C ARG A 358 4.38 -6.87 -31.43
N ARG A 359 5.68 -6.84 -31.72
CA ARG A 359 6.45 -8.03 -32.14
C ARG A 359 6.58 -9.03 -30.99
N HIS A 360 6.88 -8.57 -29.77
CA HIS A 360 6.95 -9.43 -28.60
C HIS A 360 5.60 -10.08 -28.25
N ALA A 361 4.50 -9.32 -28.31
CA ALA A 361 3.16 -9.86 -28.09
C ALA A 361 2.78 -10.91 -29.14
N LYS A 362 3.13 -10.69 -30.41
CA LYS A 362 2.87 -11.66 -31.49
C LYS A 362 3.68 -12.95 -31.30
N ASN A 363 4.95 -12.84 -30.89
CA ASN A 363 5.80 -14.00 -30.60
C ASN A 363 5.31 -14.80 -29.38
N ALA A 364 4.86 -14.12 -28.32
CA ALA A 364 4.28 -14.78 -27.14
C ALA A 364 2.99 -15.53 -27.49
N TYR A 365 2.12 -14.93 -28.31
CA TYR A 365 0.91 -15.58 -28.80
C TYR A 365 1.22 -16.80 -29.67
N GLU A 366 2.21 -16.73 -30.57
CA GLU A 366 2.62 -17.88 -31.38
C GLU A 366 3.23 -19.01 -30.55
N GLN A 367 4.04 -18.70 -29.52
CA GLN A 367 4.55 -19.70 -28.58
C GLN A 367 3.43 -20.40 -27.81
N HIS A 368 2.47 -19.62 -27.30
CA HIS A 368 1.31 -20.17 -26.59
C HIS A 368 0.43 -21.05 -27.51
N ARG A 369 0.20 -20.60 -28.75
CA ARG A 369 -0.54 -21.38 -29.76
C ARG A 369 0.17 -22.70 -30.11
N ARG A 370 1.50 -22.71 -30.22
CA ARG A 370 2.28 -23.94 -30.51
C ARG A 370 2.19 -24.94 -29.36
N LEU A 371 2.28 -24.47 -28.12
CA LEU A 371 2.14 -25.33 -26.93
C LEU A 371 0.76 -25.99 -26.89
N TRP A 372 -0.32 -25.22 -27.10
CA TRP A 372 -1.68 -25.76 -27.12
C TRP A 372 -1.99 -26.66 -28.31
N SER A 373 -1.34 -26.43 -29.46
CA SER A 373 -1.49 -27.28 -30.64
C SER A 373 -0.77 -28.62 -30.52
N SER A 374 0.21 -28.74 -29.60
CA SER A 374 0.88 -30.01 -29.31
C SER A 374 0.09 -30.85 -28.31
N THR A 375 -0.64 -30.22 -27.39
CA THR A 375 -1.48 -30.92 -26.40
C THR A 375 -2.66 -31.65 -27.05
N LYS A 376 -3.21 -31.11 -28.15
CA LYS A 376 -4.29 -31.76 -28.92
C LYS A 376 -3.86 -32.94 -29.80
N ARG A 377 -2.56 -33.24 -29.92
CA ARG A 377 -2.04 -34.38 -30.68
C ARG A 377 -1.49 -35.51 -29.80
N GLY A 378 -1.51 -35.33 -28.48
CA GLY A 378 -1.07 -36.33 -27.49
C GLY A 378 -2.18 -36.87 -26.60
N LEU A 379 -3.43 -36.48 -26.85
CA LEU A 379 -4.66 -37.12 -26.41
C LEU A 379 -5.36 -37.64 -27.67
#